data_AF-A0A4Z0ZPS3-F1
#
_entry.id   AF-A0A4Z0ZPS3-F1
#
_cell.length_a   1.000
_cell.length_b   1.000
_cell.length_c   1.000
_cell.angle_alpha   90.00
_cell.angle_beta   90.00
_cell.angle_gamma   90.00
#
_symmetry.space_group_name_H-M   'P 1'
#
loop_
_entity.id
_entity.type
_entity.pdbx_description
1 polymer ?
#
loop_
_entity_poly.entity_id
_entity_poly.type
_entity_poly.pdbx_seq_one_letter_code
_entity_poly.pdbx_strand_id
1 'polypeptide(L)'
;MLKLLFTVFFLITPLALFPCEPFVSKTLSPIDHSSKDKSFLEFKTKLQKVLKTKDRKSLEAMIASDIHFSFGPESGKKDFLKSFQLTEKPNDSDFWDLLSNTIQLGFRQNQEGQMVAPYFFETFPSEYDPFSHYLVIGKNVNVREDASKESKSLGLLSYQIVRSEADDLDGRRLEKESNCNWKKICTPQGKPGFVCDRFVRSPLDYRAFFEKRKGQWVLAIFVAGD
;
A
#
# COMPACT_ATOMS: atom_id res chain seq x y z
N MET A 1 57.87 8.45 35.28
CA MET A 1 56.99 9.62 35.03
C MET A 1 57.06 9.88 33.53
N LEU A 2 56.04 9.93 32.69
CA LEU A 2 54.59 10.06 32.79
C LEU A 2 54.05 9.44 31.47
N LYS A 3 53.18 8.41 31.51
CA LYS A 3 52.58 7.84 30.29
C LYS A 3 51.38 8.69 29.89
N LEU A 4 51.47 9.39 28.77
CA LEU A 4 50.37 10.18 28.21
C LEU A 4 49.40 9.21 27.51
N LEU A 5 48.26 8.94 28.14
CA LEU A 5 47.15 8.22 27.49
C LEU A 5 46.46 9.18 26.51
N PHE A 6 46.60 8.94 25.21
CA PHE A 6 45.76 9.58 24.20
C PHE A 6 44.41 8.87 24.16
N THR A 7 43.41 9.44 24.84
CA THR A 7 42.02 9.00 24.71
C THR A 7 41.46 9.60 23.42
N VAL A 8 41.35 8.78 22.36
CA VAL A 8 40.66 9.17 21.12
C VAL A 8 39.16 9.20 21.42
N PHE A 9 38.60 10.40 21.54
CA PHE A 9 37.15 10.61 21.63
C PHE A 9 36.56 10.42 20.22
N PHE A 10 35.97 9.26 19.95
CA PHE A 10 35.09 9.11 18.78
C PHE A 10 33.82 9.94 19.04
N LEU A 11 33.77 11.14 18.46
CA LEU A 11 32.53 11.92 18.34
C LEU A 11 31.58 11.16 17.40
N ILE A 12 30.69 10.37 17.99
CA ILE A 12 29.51 9.85 17.29
C ILE A 12 28.64 11.06 16.98
N THR A 13 28.78 11.62 15.78
CA THR A 13 27.86 12.66 15.31
C THR A 13 26.52 12.00 15.08
N PRO A 14 25.43 12.45 15.76
CA PRO A 14 24.11 11.92 15.46
C PRO A 14 23.82 12.21 13.99
N LEU A 15 23.38 11.18 13.26
CA LEU A 15 23.03 11.27 11.85
C LEU A 15 21.90 12.31 11.72
N ALA A 16 22.25 13.55 11.39
CA ALA A 16 21.28 14.62 11.27
C ALA A 16 20.38 14.34 10.08
N LEU A 17 19.07 14.25 10.32
CA LEU A 17 18.11 14.16 9.23
C LEU A 17 18.08 15.51 8.49
N PHE A 18 18.69 15.56 7.31
CA PHE A 18 18.69 16.77 6.49
C PHE A 18 17.26 17.09 6.00
N PRO A 19 16.90 18.40 5.93
CA PRO A 19 15.60 18.81 5.43
C PRO A 19 15.44 18.38 3.98
N CYS A 20 14.23 17.97 3.64
CA CYS A 20 13.85 17.65 2.27
C CYS A 20 13.28 18.90 1.58
N GLU A 21 13.24 18.89 0.25
CA GLU A 21 12.52 19.89 -0.52
C GLU A 21 11.01 19.87 -0.18
N PRO A 22 10.42 20.99 0.28
CA PRO A 22 8.99 21.09 0.54
C PRO A 22 8.16 20.94 -0.74
N PHE A 23 6.93 20.48 -0.60
CA PHE A 23 5.98 20.34 -1.70
C PHE A 23 4.56 20.69 -1.26
N VAL A 24 3.65 20.89 -2.21
CA VAL A 24 2.26 21.25 -1.90
C VAL A 24 1.61 20.15 -1.07
N SER A 25 1.07 20.50 0.09
CA SER A 25 0.42 19.53 0.99
C SER A 25 -0.93 19.08 0.43
N LYS A 26 -1.16 17.77 0.36
CA LYS A 26 -2.45 17.18 -0.03
C LYS A 26 -2.83 16.03 0.90
N THR A 27 -4.12 15.96 1.20
CA THR A 27 -4.75 14.89 1.95
C THR A 27 -5.82 14.24 1.06
N LEU A 28 -5.86 12.91 1.05
CA LEU A 28 -6.86 12.11 0.34
C LEU A 28 -7.70 11.36 1.38
N SER A 29 -8.83 11.91 1.81
CA SER A 29 -9.69 11.22 2.77
C SER A 29 -10.21 9.89 2.21
N PRO A 30 -10.35 8.82 3.02
CA PRO A 30 -10.88 7.54 2.57
C PRO A 30 -12.25 7.68 1.91
N ILE A 31 -12.42 7.00 0.79
CA ILE A 31 -13.67 6.93 0.06
C ILE A 31 -14.09 5.47 -0.03
N ASP A 32 -15.35 5.18 0.29
CA ASP A 32 -15.93 3.88 0.01
C ASP A 32 -17.33 4.04 -0.61
N HIS A 33 -17.38 3.91 -1.94
CA HIS A 33 -18.61 3.95 -2.72
C HIS A 33 -19.37 2.63 -2.74
N SER A 34 -18.94 1.59 -2.00
CA SER A 34 -19.57 0.27 -2.09
C SER A 34 -21.08 0.30 -1.80
N SER A 35 -21.52 1.19 -0.90
CA SER A 35 -22.94 1.35 -0.53
C SER A 35 -23.78 2.10 -1.56
N LYS A 36 -23.18 2.68 -2.61
CA LYS A 36 -23.90 3.37 -3.69
C LYS A 36 -24.63 2.40 -4.62
N ASP A 37 -24.16 1.17 -4.75
CA ASP A 37 -24.85 0.09 -5.46
C ASP A 37 -25.07 -1.08 -4.49
N LYS A 38 -26.33 -1.36 -4.17
CA LYS A 38 -26.72 -2.44 -3.26
C LYS A 38 -26.19 -3.81 -3.71
N SER A 39 -26.24 -4.11 -5.01
CA SER A 39 -25.78 -5.40 -5.53
C SER A 39 -24.25 -5.50 -5.50
N PHE A 40 -23.53 -4.37 -5.58
CA PHE A 40 -22.09 -4.36 -5.35
C PHE A 40 -21.75 -4.57 -3.88
N LEU A 41 -22.49 -3.94 -2.97
CA LEU A 41 -22.31 -4.15 -1.53
C LEU A 41 -22.47 -5.64 -1.15
N GLU A 42 -23.50 -6.30 -1.69
CA GLU A 42 -23.72 -7.75 -1.52
C GLU A 42 -22.56 -8.58 -2.10
N PHE A 43 -22.08 -8.21 -3.30
CA PHE A 43 -20.90 -8.84 -3.90
C PHE A 43 -19.66 -8.68 -3.03
N LYS A 44 -19.36 -7.47 -2.54
CA LYS A 44 -18.22 -7.18 -1.65
C LYS A 44 -18.29 -8.00 -0.38
N THR A 45 -19.45 -8.08 0.28
CA THR A 45 -19.61 -8.91 1.48
C THR A 45 -19.32 -10.39 1.19
N LYS A 46 -19.81 -10.90 0.05
CA LYS A 46 -19.52 -12.27 -0.38
C LYS A 46 -18.02 -12.47 -0.68
N LEU A 47 -17.39 -11.53 -1.39
CA LEU A 47 -15.97 -11.56 -1.70
C LEU A 47 -15.13 -11.56 -0.42
N GLN A 48 -15.41 -10.67 0.53
CA GLN A 48 -14.71 -10.63 1.82
C GLN A 48 -14.82 -11.95 2.58
N LYS A 49 -15.98 -12.61 2.54
CA LYS A 49 -16.14 -13.95 3.11
C LYS A 49 -15.25 -14.96 2.39
N VAL A 50 -15.26 -14.97 1.06
CA VAL A 50 -14.43 -15.85 0.23
C VAL A 50 -12.94 -15.68 0.52
N LEU A 51 -12.47 -14.44 0.65
CA LEU A 51 -11.08 -14.15 0.99
C LEU A 51 -10.72 -14.65 2.39
N LYS A 52 -11.59 -14.38 3.38
CA LYS A 52 -11.39 -14.83 4.76
C LYS A 52 -11.34 -16.35 4.90
N THR A 53 -12.16 -17.07 4.13
CA THR A 53 -12.21 -18.54 4.16
C THR A 53 -11.31 -19.20 3.12
N LYS A 54 -10.55 -18.42 2.34
CA LYS A 54 -9.73 -18.87 1.21
C LYS A 54 -10.48 -19.83 0.27
N ASP A 55 -11.76 -19.53 -0.02
CA ASP A 55 -12.62 -20.40 -0.84
C ASP A 55 -12.30 -20.22 -2.33
N ARG A 56 -11.32 -21.01 -2.81
CA ARG A 56 -10.84 -20.99 -4.19
C ARG A 56 -11.94 -21.22 -5.22
N LYS A 57 -12.93 -22.08 -4.95
CA LYS A 57 -14.00 -22.38 -5.91
C LYS A 57 -14.95 -21.19 -6.06
N SER A 58 -15.34 -20.58 -4.94
CA SER A 58 -16.17 -19.37 -4.97
C SER A 58 -15.43 -18.18 -5.57
N LEU A 59 -14.12 -18.04 -5.29
CA LEU A 59 -13.28 -17.01 -5.90
C LEU A 59 -13.26 -17.12 -7.42
N GLU A 60 -13.05 -18.33 -7.96
CA GLU A 60 -12.97 -18.55 -9.40
C GLU A 60 -14.24 -18.10 -10.14
N ALA A 61 -15.41 -18.24 -9.51
CA ALA A 61 -16.69 -17.76 -10.05
C ALA A 61 -16.84 -16.23 -10.02
N MET A 62 -16.04 -15.52 -9.20
CA MET A 62 -16.03 -14.06 -9.10
C MET A 62 -15.01 -13.39 -10.02
N ILE A 63 -14.14 -14.16 -10.67
CA ILE A 63 -13.10 -13.65 -11.57
C ILE A 63 -13.63 -13.62 -13.00
N ALA A 64 -13.38 -12.53 -13.73
CA ALA A 64 -13.66 -12.46 -15.15
C ALA A 64 -12.83 -13.49 -15.93
N SER A 65 -13.38 -14.07 -17.00
CA SER A 65 -12.64 -15.06 -17.82
C SER A 65 -11.39 -14.49 -18.48
N ASP A 66 -11.42 -13.19 -18.78
CA ASP A 66 -10.41 -12.38 -19.46
C ASP A 66 -9.72 -11.39 -18.51
N ILE A 67 -9.68 -11.71 -17.20
CA ILE A 67 -9.03 -10.86 -16.19
C ILE A 67 -7.63 -10.39 -16.64
N HIS A 68 -7.37 -9.09 -16.48
CA HIS A 68 -6.07 -8.49 -16.72
C HIS A 68 -5.30 -8.37 -15.40
N PHE A 69 -4.06 -8.87 -15.36
CA PHE A 69 -3.29 -8.93 -14.12
C PHE A 69 -1.77 -8.82 -14.29
N SER A 70 -1.30 -8.64 -15.53
CA SER A 70 0.11 -8.56 -15.90
C SER A 70 0.27 -7.56 -17.03
N PHE A 71 1.37 -6.80 -17.01
CA PHE A 71 1.82 -6.01 -18.16
C PHE A 71 2.60 -6.86 -19.19
N GLY A 72 2.90 -8.12 -18.82
CA GLY A 72 3.52 -9.12 -19.67
C GLY A 72 2.50 -9.83 -20.57
N PRO A 73 2.91 -10.95 -21.21
CA PRO A 73 2.07 -11.70 -22.13
C PRO A 73 0.97 -12.53 -21.44
N GLU A 74 1.06 -12.74 -20.12
CA GLU A 74 0.08 -13.56 -19.39
C GLU A 74 -1.29 -12.87 -19.30
N SER A 75 -2.36 -13.62 -19.55
CA SER A 75 -3.70 -13.03 -19.56
C SER A 75 -4.80 -14.05 -19.25
N GLY A 76 -5.91 -13.53 -18.71
CA GLY A 76 -7.10 -14.31 -18.44
C GLY A 76 -7.00 -15.21 -17.22
N LYS A 77 -8.14 -15.83 -16.91
CA LYS A 77 -8.36 -16.51 -15.63
C LYS A 77 -7.40 -17.67 -15.36
N LYS A 78 -7.06 -18.45 -16.39
CA LYS A 78 -6.18 -19.62 -16.24
C LYS A 78 -4.79 -19.19 -15.76
N ASP A 79 -4.20 -18.21 -16.45
CA ASP A 79 -2.86 -17.73 -16.12
C ASP A 79 -2.88 -16.96 -14.80
N PHE A 80 -3.95 -16.19 -14.54
CA PHE A 80 -4.15 -15.52 -13.26
C PHE A 80 -4.08 -16.49 -12.08
N LEU A 81 -4.87 -17.58 -12.12
CA LEU A 81 -4.91 -18.56 -11.04
C LEU A 81 -3.55 -19.23 -10.82
N LYS A 82 -2.81 -19.48 -11.90
CA LYS A 82 -1.47 -20.06 -11.84
C LYS A 82 -0.43 -19.09 -11.29
N SER A 83 -0.39 -17.85 -11.78
CA SER A 83 0.58 -16.82 -11.36
C SER A 83 0.45 -16.48 -9.88
N PHE A 84 -0.77 -16.52 -9.36
CA PHE A 84 -1.04 -16.35 -7.93
C PHE A 84 -1.00 -17.66 -7.13
N GLN A 85 -0.57 -18.80 -7.69
CA GLN A 85 -0.49 -20.11 -7.00
C GLN A 85 -1.82 -20.60 -6.41
N LEU A 86 -2.95 -20.16 -6.98
CA LEU A 86 -4.31 -20.54 -6.59
C LEU A 86 -4.74 -21.90 -7.16
N THR A 87 -3.91 -22.51 -8.01
CA THR A 87 -4.09 -23.87 -8.53
C THR A 87 -3.35 -24.90 -7.69
N GLU A 88 -2.08 -24.67 -7.38
CA GLU A 88 -1.17 -25.63 -6.75
C GLU A 88 -1.25 -25.57 -5.22
N LYS A 89 -1.24 -24.37 -4.65
CA LYS A 89 -1.20 -24.14 -3.19
C LYS A 89 -2.16 -23.02 -2.79
N PRO A 90 -3.47 -23.17 -3.06
CA PRO A 90 -4.42 -22.09 -2.84
C PRO A 90 -4.39 -21.58 -1.40
N ASN A 91 -4.27 -22.43 -0.39
CA ASN A 91 -4.28 -21.97 1.01
C ASN A 91 -3.07 -21.10 1.38
N ASP A 92 -1.93 -21.27 0.71
CA ASP A 92 -0.67 -20.57 1.00
C ASP A 92 -0.43 -19.37 0.07
N SER A 93 -1.33 -19.13 -0.88
CA SER A 93 -1.23 -18.02 -1.83
C SER A 93 -1.29 -16.66 -1.13
N ASP A 94 -0.34 -15.79 -1.41
CA ASP A 94 -0.34 -14.40 -0.94
C ASP A 94 -1.49 -13.57 -1.54
N PHE A 95 -2.13 -14.05 -2.61
CA PHE A 95 -3.26 -13.37 -3.25
C PHE A 95 -4.37 -13.00 -2.28
N TRP A 96 -4.67 -13.88 -1.32
CA TRP A 96 -5.75 -13.64 -0.35
C TRP A 96 -5.49 -12.37 0.46
N ASP A 97 -4.26 -12.19 0.91
CA ASP A 97 -3.84 -11.03 1.68
C ASP A 97 -3.67 -9.81 0.78
N LEU A 98 -3.10 -9.97 -0.42
CA LEU A 98 -2.96 -8.88 -1.38
C LEU A 98 -4.31 -8.26 -1.76
N LEU A 99 -5.29 -9.08 -2.15
CA LEU A 99 -6.61 -8.58 -2.52
C LEU A 99 -7.36 -8.03 -1.30
N SER A 100 -7.30 -8.72 -0.14
CA SER A 100 -7.91 -8.21 1.11
C SER A 100 -7.34 -6.85 1.50
N ASN A 101 -6.02 -6.71 1.44
CA ASN A 101 -5.32 -5.46 1.77
C ASN A 101 -5.60 -4.34 0.78
N THR A 102 -5.94 -4.67 -0.47
CA THR A 102 -6.34 -3.72 -1.51
C THR A 102 -7.77 -3.23 -1.25
N ILE A 103 -8.73 -4.15 -1.08
CA ILE A 103 -10.16 -3.78 -0.98
C ILE A 103 -10.54 -3.14 0.37
N GLN A 104 -9.79 -3.40 1.44
CA GLN A 104 -10.07 -2.80 2.75
C GLN A 104 -9.81 -1.29 2.77
N LEU A 105 -9.03 -0.77 1.81
CA LEU A 105 -8.71 0.65 1.74
C LEU A 105 -9.87 1.49 1.21
N GLY A 106 -10.92 0.85 0.69
CA GLY A 106 -12.11 1.52 0.18
C GLY A 106 -12.17 1.53 -1.34
N PHE A 107 -13.31 1.96 -1.86
CA PHE A 107 -13.67 1.88 -3.26
C PHE A 107 -14.06 3.25 -3.81
N ARG A 108 -13.58 3.57 -5.01
CA ARG A 108 -14.06 4.69 -5.82
C ARG A 108 -14.75 4.14 -7.06
N GLN A 109 -15.94 4.66 -7.34
CA GLN A 109 -16.60 4.38 -8.61
C GLN A 109 -16.01 5.32 -9.68
N ASN A 110 -15.50 4.77 -10.77
CA ASN A 110 -14.96 5.53 -11.89
C ASN A 110 -16.06 5.94 -12.89
N GLN A 111 -15.68 6.63 -13.97
CA GLN A 111 -16.63 7.14 -14.97
C GLN A 111 -17.33 6.02 -15.78
N GLU A 112 -16.68 4.86 -15.90
CA GLU A 112 -17.23 3.67 -16.57
C GLU A 112 -18.19 2.87 -15.66
N GLY A 113 -18.38 3.32 -14.42
CA GLY A 113 -19.24 2.67 -13.44
C GLY A 113 -18.58 1.48 -12.73
N GLN A 114 -17.29 1.21 -12.99
CA GLN A 114 -16.52 0.20 -12.30
C GLN A 114 -16.24 0.64 -10.85
N MET A 115 -16.19 -0.32 -9.93
CA MET A 115 -15.77 -0.09 -8.56
C MET A 115 -14.28 -0.42 -8.44
N VAL A 116 -13.47 0.60 -8.16
CA VAL A 116 -12.01 0.51 -8.15
C VAL A 116 -11.49 0.59 -6.71
N ALA A 117 -10.62 -0.35 -6.34
CA ALA A 117 -9.89 -0.34 -5.08
C ALA A 117 -8.37 -0.36 -5.35
N PRO A 118 -7.54 0.29 -4.52
CA PRO A 118 -7.96 1.17 -3.44
C PRO A 118 -8.52 2.48 -3.98
N TYR A 119 -9.39 3.15 -3.22
CA TYR A 119 -10.05 4.39 -3.67
C TYR A 119 -9.10 5.46 -4.21
N PHE A 120 -7.88 5.51 -3.66
CA PHE A 120 -6.93 6.54 -4.02
C PHE A 120 -6.30 6.31 -5.39
N PHE A 121 -6.42 5.13 -6.00
CA PHE A 121 -5.95 4.93 -7.37
C PHE A 121 -6.63 5.92 -8.34
N GLU A 122 -7.94 6.10 -8.18
CA GLU A 122 -8.76 7.02 -9.00
C GLU A 122 -8.67 8.49 -8.55
N THR A 123 -8.03 8.78 -7.41
CA THR A 123 -7.99 10.13 -6.83
C THR A 123 -6.59 10.62 -6.52
N PHE A 124 -5.55 9.85 -6.85
CA PHE A 124 -4.17 10.26 -6.66
C PHE A 124 -3.87 11.40 -7.65
N PRO A 125 -3.45 12.58 -7.18
CA PRO A 125 -3.31 13.73 -8.07
C PRO A 125 -2.10 13.56 -9.01
N SER A 126 -2.27 13.90 -10.28
CA SER A 126 -1.26 13.68 -11.33
C SER A 126 -0.06 14.63 -11.23
N GLU A 127 -0.14 15.68 -10.42
CA GLU A 127 0.98 16.57 -10.13
C GLU A 127 2.07 15.92 -9.24
N TYR A 128 1.78 14.79 -8.60
CA TYR A 128 2.75 14.04 -7.79
C TYR A 128 3.33 12.90 -8.60
N ASP A 129 4.67 12.80 -8.61
CA ASP A 129 5.37 11.68 -9.22
C ASP A 129 5.03 10.37 -8.48
N PRO A 130 4.39 9.38 -9.16
CA PRO A 130 3.94 8.15 -8.53
C PRO A 130 5.07 7.21 -8.07
N PHE A 131 6.31 7.44 -8.51
CA PHE A 131 7.48 6.66 -8.06
C PHE A 131 8.09 7.17 -6.76
N SER A 132 7.86 8.43 -6.41
CA SER A 132 8.44 9.07 -5.22
C SER A 132 7.39 9.53 -4.21
N HIS A 133 6.11 9.60 -4.58
CA HIS A 133 5.04 10.03 -3.69
C HIS A 133 4.14 8.88 -3.29
N TYR A 134 3.82 8.84 -2.00
CA TYR A 134 3.07 7.79 -1.36
C TYR A 134 1.95 8.40 -0.51
N LEU A 135 0.92 7.62 -0.27
CA LEU A 135 -0.17 7.99 0.64
C LEU A 135 0.03 7.35 2.01
N VAL A 136 0.00 8.17 3.07
CA VAL A 136 -0.22 7.66 4.42
C VAL A 136 -1.69 7.25 4.55
N ILE A 137 -2.00 5.97 4.74
CA ILE A 137 -3.38 5.44 4.69
C ILE A 137 -4.09 5.35 6.05
N GLY A 138 -3.53 5.92 7.11
CA GLY A 138 -4.10 5.91 8.46
C GLY A 138 -4.49 7.29 8.98
N LYS A 139 -5.26 7.30 10.07
CA LYS A 139 -5.53 8.49 10.88
C LYS A 139 -4.53 8.57 12.03
N ASN A 140 -4.00 9.75 12.31
CA ASN A 140 -3.05 10.03 13.39
C ASN A 140 -1.84 9.08 13.41
N VAL A 141 -1.25 8.82 12.23
CA VAL A 141 -0.06 7.99 12.08
C VAL A 141 1.16 8.77 12.58
N ASN A 142 1.89 8.20 13.53
CA ASN A 142 3.11 8.80 14.06
C ASN A 142 4.21 8.83 13.00
N VAL A 143 4.78 10.02 12.79
CA VAL A 143 6.09 10.21 12.17
C VAL A 143 7.12 10.22 13.28
N ARG A 144 8.15 9.38 13.17
CA ARG A 144 9.15 9.18 14.22
C ARG A 144 10.51 9.71 13.81
N GLU A 145 11.31 10.06 14.81
CA GLU A 145 12.66 10.58 14.64
C GLU A 145 13.65 9.50 14.17
N ASP A 146 13.40 8.24 14.53
CA ASP A 146 14.18 7.08 14.13
C ASP A 146 13.25 5.90 13.81
N ALA A 147 13.77 4.90 13.12
CA ALA A 147 13.12 3.66 12.73
C ALA A 147 12.92 2.71 13.93
N SER A 148 12.23 3.17 14.96
CA SER A 148 11.84 2.39 16.14
C SER A 148 10.53 2.90 16.73
N LYS A 149 9.75 2.01 17.34
CA LYS A 149 8.48 2.37 18.01
C LYS A 149 8.69 3.20 19.28
N GLU A 150 9.86 3.13 19.88
CA GLU A 150 10.21 3.88 21.09
C GLU A 150 10.80 5.25 20.76
N SER A 151 11.11 5.51 19.48
CA SER A 151 11.61 6.80 19.05
C SER A 151 10.56 7.90 19.18
N LYS A 152 11.03 9.12 19.47
CA LYS A 152 10.22 10.33 19.63
C LYS A 152 9.28 10.52 18.44
N SER A 153 8.02 10.81 18.73
CA SER A 153 7.06 11.25 17.71
C SER A 153 7.34 12.71 17.33
N LEU A 154 7.61 12.95 16.05
CA LEU A 154 7.85 14.27 15.45
C LEU A 154 6.55 14.94 15.00
N GLY A 155 5.46 14.17 14.85
CA GLY A 155 4.17 14.65 14.39
C GLY A 155 3.22 13.53 14.01
N LEU A 156 2.00 13.91 13.66
CA LEU A 156 0.93 13.00 13.24
C LEU A 156 0.48 13.33 11.83
N LEU A 157 0.37 12.30 10.99
CA LEU A 157 -0.18 12.41 9.65
C LEU A 157 -1.52 11.68 9.57
N SER A 158 -2.47 12.27 8.85
CA SER A 158 -3.75 11.64 8.55
C SER A 158 -4.01 11.72 7.06
N TYR A 159 -4.02 10.58 6.38
CA TYR A 159 -4.40 10.50 4.96
C TYR A 159 -3.60 11.43 4.04
N GLN A 160 -2.34 11.72 4.38
CA GLN A 160 -1.52 12.74 3.73
C GLN A 160 -0.55 12.13 2.72
N ILE A 161 -0.36 12.82 1.59
CA ILE A 161 0.68 12.48 0.63
C ILE A 161 2.06 12.87 1.20
N VAL A 162 2.99 11.93 1.14
CA VAL A 162 4.38 12.06 1.60
C VAL A 162 5.33 11.67 0.48
N ARG A 163 6.56 12.15 0.53
CA ARG A 163 7.62 11.71 -0.39
C ARG A 163 8.48 10.64 0.27
N SER A 164 8.90 9.63 -0.46
CA SER A 164 9.87 8.61 -0.03
C SER A 164 10.67 8.19 -1.26
N GLU A 165 11.98 7.98 -1.12
CA GLU A 165 12.79 7.47 -2.22
C GLU A 165 12.71 5.94 -2.19
N ALA A 166 12.41 5.33 -3.34
CA ALA A 166 12.26 3.88 -3.46
C ALA A 166 13.53 3.11 -3.05
N ASP A 167 14.69 3.76 -3.20
CA ASP A 167 16.02 3.20 -3.00
C ASP A 167 16.69 3.58 -1.65
N ASP A 168 16.04 4.38 -0.80
CA ASP A 168 16.50 4.66 0.58
C ASP A 168 16.22 3.46 1.52
N LEU A 169 16.32 2.25 0.96
CA LEU A 169 16.57 1.00 1.65
C LEU A 169 17.99 1.05 2.21
N ASP A 170 18.19 1.85 3.25
CA ASP A 170 19.28 1.63 4.20
C ASP A 170 19.18 0.24 4.86
N GLY A 171 18.24 -0.61 4.44
CA GLY A 171 18.18 -2.03 4.78
C GLY A 171 18.10 -2.25 6.28
N ARG A 172 17.79 -1.19 7.02
CA ARG A 172 17.70 -1.15 8.45
C ARG A 172 16.36 -1.76 8.78
N ARG A 173 16.33 -3.09 8.66
CA ARG A 173 15.54 -4.02 9.47
C ARG A 173 15.97 -3.80 10.93
N LEU A 174 15.75 -2.59 11.43
CA LEU A 174 15.98 -2.22 12.80
C LEU A 174 14.87 -2.90 13.57
N GLU A 175 15.29 -3.88 14.35
CA GLU A 175 14.47 -4.84 15.08
C GLU A 175 13.94 -5.99 14.20
N LYS A 176 14.66 -7.13 14.26
CA LYS A 176 14.13 -8.47 13.95
C LYS A 176 12.83 -8.79 14.72
N GLU A 177 12.50 -7.99 15.74
CA GLU A 177 11.38 -8.15 16.68
C GLU A 177 10.23 -7.15 16.45
N SER A 178 10.37 -6.16 15.56
CA SER A 178 9.27 -5.25 15.26
C SER A 178 8.45 -5.74 14.05
N ASN A 179 7.13 -5.85 14.22
CA ASN A 179 6.16 -6.11 13.14
C ASN A 179 6.03 -4.92 12.15
N CYS A 180 7.13 -4.23 11.85
CA CYS A 180 7.14 -2.98 11.11
C CYS A 180 8.43 -2.83 10.33
N ASN A 181 8.33 -2.65 9.00
CA ASN A 181 9.46 -2.15 8.25
C ASN A 181 9.33 -0.62 8.21
N TRP A 182 10.33 0.08 8.74
CA TRP A 182 10.29 1.54 8.78
C TRP A 182 10.68 2.13 7.43
N LYS A 183 9.84 3.00 6.89
CA LYS A 183 10.13 3.82 5.71
C LYS A 183 10.51 5.22 6.14
N LYS A 184 11.62 5.71 5.63
CA LYS A 184 11.98 7.12 5.69
C LYS A 184 11.08 7.90 4.74
N ILE A 185 10.51 8.99 5.23
CA ILE A 185 9.58 9.85 4.49
C ILE A 185 9.95 11.31 4.70
N CYS A 186 9.56 12.15 3.76
CA CYS A 186 9.55 13.59 3.87
C CYS A 186 8.09 14.07 3.91
N THR A 187 7.73 14.84 4.94
CA THR A 187 6.43 15.51 4.99
C THR A 187 6.38 16.67 3.99
N PRO A 188 5.17 17.16 3.62
CA PRO A 188 5.05 18.30 2.71
C PRO A 188 5.81 19.57 3.15
N GLN A 189 6.07 19.70 4.45
CA GLN A 189 6.82 20.83 5.02
C GLN A 189 8.35 20.63 4.93
N GLY A 190 8.83 19.62 4.20
CA GLY A 190 10.25 19.32 4.08
C GLY A 190 10.86 18.67 5.32
N LYS A 191 10.05 18.13 6.23
CA LYS A 191 10.53 17.48 7.46
C LYS A 191 10.74 15.98 7.23
N PRO A 192 11.97 15.46 7.41
CA PRO A 192 12.22 14.02 7.36
C PRO A 192 11.70 13.31 8.61
N GLY A 193 11.42 12.02 8.49
CA GLY A 193 11.11 11.13 9.61
C GLY A 193 10.82 9.71 9.14
N PHE A 194 10.37 8.86 10.06
CA PHE A 194 10.11 7.45 9.79
C PHE A 194 8.66 7.08 10.08
N VAL A 195 8.04 6.33 9.17
CA VAL A 195 6.69 5.78 9.30
C VAL A 195 6.73 4.30 9.00
N CYS A 196 5.90 3.52 9.69
CA CYS A 196 5.77 2.10 9.40
C CYS A 196 5.19 1.87 7.99
N ASP A 197 5.81 1.01 7.20
CA ASP A 197 5.42 0.64 5.84
C ASP A 197 3.95 0.22 5.72
N ARG A 198 3.40 -0.45 6.72
CA ARG A 198 1.98 -0.84 6.76
C ARG A 198 1.02 0.34 6.65
N PHE A 199 1.47 1.57 6.95
CA PHE A 199 0.69 2.80 6.83
C PHE A 199 1.03 3.63 5.59
N VAL A 200 1.95 3.20 4.73
CA VAL A 200 2.38 3.93 3.54
C VAL A 200 2.07 3.10 2.30
N ARG A 201 1.33 3.65 1.33
CA ARG A 201 0.96 2.96 0.08
C ARG A 201 1.40 3.73 -1.14
N SER A 202 1.88 2.99 -2.13
CA SER A 202 2.22 3.54 -3.44
C SER A 202 0.95 3.72 -4.26
N PRO A 203 0.82 4.78 -5.08
CA PRO A 203 -0.21 4.83 -6.12
C PRO A 203 -0.04 3.72 -7.18
N LEU A 204 1.15 3.10 -7.26
CA LEU A 204 1.47 1.97 -8.14
C LEU A 204 1.29 0.60 -7.46
N ASP A 205 0.82 0.55 -6.21
CA ASP A 205 0.47 -0.71 -5.55
C ASP A 205 -0.66 -1.43 -6.29
N TYR A 206 -0.99 -2.65 -5.85
CA TYR A 206 -2.09 -3.42 -6.41
C TYR A 206 -3.38 -2.61 -6.49
N ARG A 207 -4.02 -2.66 -7.67
CA ARG A 207 -5.33 -2.10 -7.96
C ARG A 207 -6.27 -3.19 -8.46
N ALA A 208 -7.50 -3.17 -7.96
CA ALA A 208 -8.57 -4.09 -8.29
C ALA A 208 -9.73 -3.34 -8.94
N PHE A 209 -10.12 -3.75 -10.15
CA PHE A 209 -11.29 -3.21 -10.84
C PHE A 209 -12.40 -4.25 -10.85
N PHE A 210 -13.56 -3.85 -10.38
CA PHE A 210 -14.76 -4.67 -10.39
C PHE A 210 -15.78 -4.07 -11.33
N GLU A 211 -16.38 -4.91 -12.16
CA GLU A 211 -17.36 -4.47 -13.15
C GLU A 211 -18.53 -5.42 -13.23
N LYS A 212 -19.67 -4.90 -13.70
CA LYS A 212 -20.92 -5.64 -13.77
C LYS A 212 -21.12 -6.20 -15.17
N ARG A 213 -20.95 -7.52 -15.33
CA ARG A 213 -21.16 -8.24 -16.59
C ARG A 213 -22.41 -9.10 -16.50
N LYS A 214 -23.34 -8.93 -17.43
CA LYS A 214 -24.61 -9.69 -17.47
C LYS A 214 -25.34 -9.71 -16.11
N GLY A 215 -25.32 -8.58 -15.41
CA GLY A 215 -25.95 -8.41 -14.09
C GLY A 215 -25.13 -8.90 -12.89
N GLN A 216 -23.95 -9.48 -13.09
CA GLN A 216 -23.08 -9.99 -12.03
C GLN A 216 -21.78 -9.21 -11.92
N TRP A 217 -21.37 -8.88 -10.71
CA TRP A 217 -20.08 -8.25 -10.45
C TRP A 217 -18.95 -9.28 -10.53
N VAL A 218 -17.85 -8.91 -11.20
CA VAL A 218 -16.65 -9.73 -11.34
C VAL A 218 -15.39 -8.89 -11.13
N LEU A 219 -14.31 -9.51 -10.66
CA LEU A 219 -12.96 -8.95 -10.68
C LEU A 219 -12.43 -9.02 -12.11
N ALA A 220 -12.25 -7.86 -12.74
CA ALA A 220 -11.82 -7.72 -14.13
C ALA A 220 -10.35 -7.34 -14.26
N ILE A 221 -9.79 -6.59 -13.30
CA ILE A 221 -8.38 -6.23 -13.28
C ILE A 221 -7.83 -6.43 -11.88
N PHE A 222 -6.64 -7.02 -11.75
CA PHE A 222 -5.87 -7.04 -10.51
C PHE A 222 -4.36 -7.03 -10.80
N VAL A 223 -3.76 -5.85 -10.76
CA VAL A 223 -2.36 -5.62 -11.20
C VAL A 223 -1.67 -4.60 -10.31
N ALA A 224 -0.34 -4.61 -10.25
CA ALA A 224 0.50 -3.58 -9.61
C ALA A 224 1.61 -3.16 -10.58
N GLY A 225 2.13 -1.95 -10.44
CA GLY A 225 3.10 -1.33 -11.35
C GLY A 225 2.47 -0.40 -12.39
N ASP A 226 3.29 0.05 -13.33
CA ASP A 226 2.97 0.97 -14.42
C ASP A 226 3.14 0.34 -15.81
#